data_AF-A0A9D2S5B0-F1
#
_entry.id   AF-A0A9D2S5B0-F1
#
_cell.length_a   1.000
_cell.length_b   1.000
_cell.length_c   1.000
_cell.angle_alpha   90.00
_cell.angle_beta   90.00
_cell.angle_gamma   90.00
#
_symmetry.space_group_name_H-M   'P 1'
#
loop_
_entity.id
_entity.type
_entity.pdbx_description
1 polymer ?
#
loop_
_entity_poly.entity_id
_entity_poly.type
_entity_poly.pdbx_seq_one_letter_code
_entity_poly.pdbx_strand_id
1 'polypeptide(L)'
;MLEAIHQWIFGVTCAAMLVAAAQSLMPKGPVGRIGRITGGLVLLLALLAPVVQLDEEALARALSEYRLPQEQTQALAAADAALFQSLIVEGTSAYISEQAQNLGITCTVSVETRTGEDGYPVPWAVTVTGPLTGEEREALTRRLEADLAIPEERQSYQTEEET
;
A
#
# COMPACT_ATOMS: atom_id res chain seq x y z
N MET A 1 -26.51 -5.14 -11.86
CA MET A 1 -26.11 -3.71 -11.86
C MET A 1 -26.28 -3.06 -13.24
N LEU A 2 -25.71 -3.63 -14.32
CA LEU A 2 -25.85 -3.11 -15.69
C LEU A 2 -27.31 -2.97 -16.17
N GLU A 3 -28.17 -3.94 -15.84
CA GLU A 3 -29.58 -3.93 -16.27
C GLU A 3 -30.40 -2.80 -15.60
N ALA A 4 -30.11 -2.48 -14.33
CA ALA A 4 -30.75 -1.38 -13.61
C ALA A 4 -30.31 -0.01 -14.19
N ILE A 5 -29.04 0.12 -14.58
CA ILE A 5 -28.52 1.32 -15.25
C ILE A 5 -29.18 1.48 -16.62
N HIS A 6 -29.33 0.38 -17.37
CA HIS A 6 -29.95 0.40 -18.70
C HIS A 6 -31.43 0.81 -18.64
N GLN A 7 -32.20 0.22 -17.71
CA GLN A 7 -33.59 0.57 -17.44
C GLN A 7 -33.74 2.06 -17.08
N TRP A 8 -32.82 2.57 -16.24
CA TRP A 8 -32.81 3.98 -15.84
C TRP A 8 -32.53 4.93 -17.02
N ILE A 9 -31.50 4.66 -17.83
CA ILE A 9 -31.17 5.47 -19.01
C ILE A 9 -32.34 5.49 -20.00
N PHE A 10 -33.00 4.36 -20.22
CA PHE A 10 -34.20 4.30 -21.06
C PHE A 10 -35.35 5.15 -20.49
N GLY A 11 -35.60 5.07 -19.18
CA GLY A 11 -36.61 5.88 -18.50
C GLY A 11 -36.37 7.38 -18.65
N VAL A 12 -35.12 7.83 -18.46
CA VAL A 12 -34.72 9.23 -18.65
C VAL A 12 -34.90 9.67 -20.11
N THR A 13 -34.55 8.81 -21.06
CA THR A 13 -34.68 9.09 -22.50
C THR A 13 -36.15 9.23 -22.92
N CYS A 14 -37.03 8.34 -22.46
CA CYS A 14 -38.46 8.42 -22.72
C CYS A 14 -39.08 9.68 -22.09
N ALA A 15 -38.70 10.02 -20.86
CA ALA A 15 -39.13 11.25 -20.20
C ALA A 15 -38.67 12.50 -20.96
N ALA A 16 -37.43 12.51 -21.45
CA ALA A 16 -36.89 13.60 -22.28
C ALA A 16 -37.67 13.78 -23.59
N MET A 17 -37.99 12.68 -24.27
CA MET A 17 -38.81 12.73 -25.49
C MET A 17 -40.21 13.28 -25.22
N LEU A 18 -40.87 12.84 -24.14
CA LEU A 18 -42.20 13.34 -23.76
C LEU A 18 -42.18 14.82 -23.39
N VAL A 19 -41.18 15.27 -22.64
CA VAL A 19 -41.00 16.68 -22.28
C VAL A 19 -40.73 17.53 -23.53
N ALA A 20 -39.90 17.03 -24.46
CA ALA A 20 -39.63 17.72 -25.72
C ALA A 20 -40.88 17.83 -26.61
N ALA A 21 -41.68 16.77 -26.69
CA ALA A 21 -42.96 16.78 -27.42
C ALA A 21 -43.98 17.73 -26.76
N ALA A 22 -44.08 17.74 -25.42
CA ALA A 22 -44.95 18.67 -24.71
C ALA A 22 -44.53 20.14 -24.95
N GLN A 23 -43.22 20.42 -24.99
CA GLN A 23 -42.71 21.76 -25.27
C GLN A 23 -42.91 22.18 -26.73
N SER A 24 -42.90 21.27 -27.70
CA SER A 24 -43.11 21.60 -29.12
C SER A 24 -44.55 22.02 -29.44
N LEU A 25 -45.52 21.57 -28.64
CA LEU A 25 -46.93 21.97 -28.75
C LEU A 25 -47.27 23.29 -28.01
N MET A 26 -46.33 23.87 -27.25
CA MET A 26 -46.62 25.07 -26.46
C MET A 26 -46.57 26.36 -27.30
N PRO A 27 -47.53 27.29 -27.10
CA PRO A 27 -47.56 28.56 -27.81
C PRO A 27 -46.39 29.49 -27.41
N LYS A 28 -45.93 30.32 -28.36
CA LYS A 28 -44.86 31.31 -28.12
C LYS A 28 -45.36 32.40 -27.17
N GLY A 29 -44.99 32.31 -25.89
CA GLY A 29 -45.40 33.26 -24.85
C GLY A 29 -44.86 32.93 -23.46
N PRO A 30 -45.29 33.65 -22.40
CA PRO A 30 -44.86 33.43 -21.02
C PRO A 30 -45.11 32.00 -20.53
N VAL A 31 -46.21 31.38 -20.97
CA VAL A 31 -46.60 29.99 -20.62
C VAL A 31 -45.63 28.97 -21.20
N GLY A 32 -45.18 29.15 -22.45
CA GLY A 32 -44.14 28.30 -23.05
C GLY A 32 -42.78 28.43 -22.35
N ARG A 33 -42.47 29.61 -21.80
CA ARG A 33 -41.24 29.82 -21.01
C ARG A 33 -41.29 29.07 -19.68
N ILE A 34 -42.42 29.10 -18.98
CA ILE A 34 -42.62 28.36 -17.73
C ILE A 34 -42.61 26.85 -17.98
N GLY A 35 -43.29 26.38 -19.03
CA GLY A 35 -43.30 24.96 -19.39
C GLY A 35 -41.91 24.40 -19.72
N ARG A 36 -41.04 25.20 -20.33
CA ARG A 36 -39.64 24.82 -20.57
C ARG A 36 -38.83 24.69 -19.28
N ILE A 37 -39.07 25.58 -18.30
CA ILE A 37 -38.40 25.54 -16.99
C ILE A 37 -38.88 24.31 -16.20
N THR A 38 -40.19 24.08 -16.12
CA THR A 38 -40.75 22.92 -15.42
C THR A 38 -40.32 21.60 -16.05
N GLY A 39 -40.32 21.52 -17.39
CA GLY A 39 -39.83 20.34 -18.11
C GLY A 39 -38.34 20.08 -17.88
N GLY A 40 -37.51 21.13 -17.89
CA GLY A 40 -36.08 21.01 -17.55
C GLY A 40 -35.85 20.56 -16.11
N LEU A 41 -36.64 21.07 -15.16
CA LEU A 41 -36.55 20.68 -13.75
C LEU A 41 -36.95 19.21 -13.52
N VAL A 42 -37.99 18.73 -14.22
CA VAL A 42 -38.39 17.32 -14.19
C VAL A 42 -37.29 16.42 -14.76
N LEU A 43 -36.62 16.83 -15.85
CA LEU A 43 -35.49 16.08 -16.40
C LEU A 43 -34.28 16.08 -15.48
N LEU A 44 -34.00 17.20 -14.82
CA LEU A 44 -32.93 17.30 -13.83
C LEU A 44 -33.21 16.37 -12.63
N LEU A 45 -34.45 16.33 -12.14
CA LEU A 45 -34.85 15.40 -11.07
C LEU A 45 -34.79 13.94 -11.50
N ALA A 46 -35.20 13.61 -12.73
CA ALA A 46 -35.08 12.25 -13.27
C ALA A 46 -33.62 11.80 -13.42
N LEU A 47 -32.72 12.74 -13.73
CA LEU A 47 -31.28 12.50 -13.79
C LEU A 47 -30.66 12.30 -12.40
N LEU A 48 -31.21 12.96 -11.37
CA LEU A 48 -30.79 12.85 -9.96
C LEU A 48 -31.48 11.71 -9.20
N ALA A 49 -32.55 11.11 -9.74
CA ALA A 49 -33.23 9.97 -9.18
C ALA A 49 -32.33 8.78 -8.77
N PRO A 50 -31.31 8.36 -9.55
CA PRO A 50 -30.45 7.24 -9.14
C PRO A 50 -29.53 7.65 -8.00
N VAL A 51 -29.18 8.93 -7.86
CA VAL A 51 -28.36 9.43 -6.75
C VAL A 51 -29.15 9.42 -5.44
N VAL A 52 -30.46 9.65 -5.50
CA VAL A 52 -31.36 9.58 -4.33
C VAL A 52 -31.75 8.12 -4.01
N GLN A 53 -31.77 7.24 -5.02
CA GLN A 53 -31.99 5.81 -4.86
C GLN A 53 -30.70 5.00 -4.61
N LEU A 54 -29.56 5.68 -4.41
CA LEU A 54 -28.33 5.01 -3.95
C LEU A 54 -28.60 4.46 -2.55
N ASP A 55 -28.95 3.19 -2.50
CA ASP A 55 -29.09 2.43 -1.27
C ASP A 55 -27.75 2.47 -0.53
N GLU A 56 -27.74 2.94 0.72
CA GLU A 56 -26.51 3.01 1.53
C GLU A 56 -25.84 1.63 1.61
N GLU A 57 -26.65 0.57 1.56
CA GLU A 57 -26.17 -0.82 1.52
C GLU A 57 -25.50 -1.21 0.20
N ALA A 58 -25.94 -0.66 -0.94
CA ALA A 58 -25.32 -0.90 -2.23
C ALA A 58 -23.98 -0.16 -2.34
N LEU A 59 -23.89 1.05 -1.76
CA LEU A 59 -22.64 1.79 -1.61
C LEU A 59 -21.68 1.04 -0.67
N ALA A 60 -22.16 0.55 0.47
CA ALA A 60 -21.36 -0.23 1.42
C ALA A 60 -20.86 -1.54 0.80
N ARG A 61 -21.69 -2.23 0.00
CA ARG A 61 -21.28 -3.43 -0.75
C ARG A 61 -20.22 -3.11 -1.80
N ALA A 62 -20.41 -2.07 -2.61
CA ALA A 62 -19.41 -1.66 -3.60
C ALA A 62 -18.08 -1.22 -2.96
N LEU A 63 -18.14 -0.54 -1.81
CA LEU A 63 -16.95 -0.18 -1.03
C LEU A 63 -16.29 -1.39 -0.37
N SER A 64 -17.08 -2.40 0.04
CA SER A 64 -16.55 -3.65 0.58
C SER A 64 -15.88 -4.52 -0.48
N GLU A 65 -16.37 -4.47 -1.72
CA GLU A 65 -15.77 -5.14 -2.87
C GLU A 65 -14.49 -4.43 -3.34
N TYR A 66 -14.38 -3.12 -3.09
CA TYR A 66 -13.17 -2.34 -3.33
C TYR A 66 -12.15 -2.42 -2.20
N ARG A 67 -12.57 -2.77 -0.97
CA ARG A 67 -11.63 -3.20 0.06
C ARG A 67 -11.08 -4.54 -0.37
N LEU A 68 -9.78 -4.57 -0.68
CA LEU A 68 -9.02 -5.81 -0.80
C LEU A 68 -9.45 -6.76 0.34
N PRO A 69 -9.80 -8.02 0.03
CA PRO A 69 -10.12 -9.01 1.05
C PRO A 69 -9.04 -8.95 2.13
N GLN A 70 -9.43 -8.89 3.41
CA GLN A 70 -8.49 -8.68 4.52
C GLN A 70 -7.28 -9.63 4.47
N GLU A 71 -7.48 -10.85 3.96
CA GLU A 71 -6.44 -11.84 3.71
C GLU A 71 -5.37 -11.37 2.72
N GLN A 72 -5.76 -10.69 1.62
CA GLN A 72 -4.82 -10.16 0.63
C GLN A 72 -4.03 -8.98 1.20
N THR A 73 -4.64 -8.14 2.04
CA THR A 73 -3.92 -7.05 2.72
C THR A 73 -2.91 -7.57 3.73
N GLN A 74 -3.26 -8.62 4.48
CA GLN A 74 -2.33 -9.26 5.43
C GLN A 74 -1.18 -9.98 4.71
N ALA A 75 -1.46 -10.69 3.62
CA ALA A 75 -0.44 -11.34 2.81
C ALA A 75 0.54 -10.32 2.20
N LEU A 76 0.03 -9.19 1.72
CA LEU A 76 0.87 -8.11 1.18
C LEU A 76 1.74 -7.48 2.27
N ALA A 77 1.17 -7.18 3.44
CA ALA A 77 1.92 -6.62 4.56
C ALA A 77 3.01 -7.59 5.08
N ALA A 78 2.74 -8.89 5.10
CA ALA A 78 3.73 -9.90 5.47
C ALA A 78 4.85 -10.03 4.41
N ALA A 79 4.50 -9.94 3.13
CA ALA A 79 5.48 -9.93 2.05
C ALA A 79 6.39 -8.69 2.12
N ASP A 80 5.81 -7.51 2.34
CA ASP A 80 6.56 -6.26 2.52
C ASP A 80 7.51 -6.35 3.71
N ALA A 81 7.06 -6.88 4.85
CA ALA A 81 7.89 -7.06 6.04
C ALA A 81 9.08 -8.01 5.79
N ALA A 82 8.85 -9.11 5.07
CA ALA A 82 9.90 -10.06 4.71
C ALA A 82 10.94 -9.43 3.75
N LEU A 83 10.47 -8.63 2.79
CA LEU A 83 11.36 -7.90 1.87
C LEU A 83 12.22 -6.85 2.59
N PHE A 84 11.63 -6.08 3.51
CA PHE A 84 12.39 -5.13 4.32
C PHE A 84 13.42 -5.85 5.18
N GLN A 85 13.05 -6.99 5.77
CA GLN A 85 13.96 -7.79 6.57
C GLN A 85 15.15 -8.28 5.73
N SER A 86 14.91 -8.84 4.54
CA SER A 86 16.00 -9.32 3.67
C SER A 86 16.93 -8.19 3.24
N LEU A 87 16.38 -7.02 2.89
CA LEU A 87 17.18 -5.87 2.48
C LEU A 87 18.08 -5.36 3.62
N ILE A 88 17.57 -5.32 4.85
CA ILE A 88 18.36 -4.92 6.01
C ILE A 88 19.46 -5.95 6.31
N VAL A 89 19.14 -7.25 6.24
CA VAL A 89 20.14 -8.32 6.43
C VAL A 89 21.24 -8.22 5.38
N GLU A 90 20.88 -8.11 4.10
CA GLU A 90 21.83 -8.01 2.99
C GLU A 90 22.67 -6.74 3.05
N GLY A 91 22.05 -5.58 3.28
CA GLY A 91 22.77 -4.32 3.39
C GLY A 91 23.73 -4.28 4.58
N THR A 92 23.28 -4.80 5.73
CA THR A 92 24.13 -4.85 6.93
C THR A 92 25.25 -5.87 6.78
N SER A 93 24.99 -7.06 6.22
CA SER A 93 26.04 -8.07 6.03
C SER A 93 27.11 -7.59 5.03
N ALA A 94 26.69 -6.96 3.93
CA ALA A 94 27.59 -6.37 2.94
C ALA A 94 28.45 -5.27 3.58
N TYR A 95 27.84 -4.38 4.36
CA TYR A 95 28.56 -3.32 5.07
C TYR A 95 29.63 -3.88 6.02
N ILE A 96 29.27 -4.88 6.84
CA ILE A 96 30.21 -5.47 7.80
C ILE A 96 31.34 -6.21 7.06
N SER A 97 31.03 -6.92 5.98
CA SER A 97 32.04 -7.57 5.14
C SER A 97 33.01 -6.55 4.54
N GLU A 98 32.53 -5.39 4.10
CA GLU A 98 33.37 -4.30 3.61
C GLU A 98 34.26 -3.72 4.73
N GLN A 99 33.72 -3.50 5.94
CA GLN A 99 34.52 -3.05 7.08
C GLN A 99 35.59 -4.07 7.46
N ALA A 100 35.27 -5.37 7.41
CA ALA A 100 36.23 -6.44 7.66
C ALA A 100 37.33 -6.48 6.57
N GLN A 101 36.97 -6.35 5.30
CA GLN A 101 37.94 -6.26 4.19
C GLN A 101 38.86 -5.05 4.30
N ASN A 102 38.35 -3.90 4.75
CA ASN A 102 39.16 -2.70 5.02
C ASN A 102 40.18 -2.92 6.15
N LEU A 103 39.91 -3.87 7.05
CA LEU A 103 40.84 -4.33 8.08
C LEU A 103 41.74 -5.48 7.62
N GLY A 104 41.58 -5.96 6.37
CA GLY A 104 42.35 -7.07 5.79
C GLY A 104 41.78 -8.46 6.10
N ILE A 105 40.55 -8.54 6.62
CA ILE A 105 39.91 -9.77 7.09
C ILE A 105 38.99 -10.32 6.00
N THR A 106 39.18 -11.60 5.65
CA THR A 106 38.23 -12.34 4.81
C THR A 106 37.23 -13.05 5.72
N CYS A 107 35.98 -12.59 5.76
CA CYS A 107 34.95 -13.19 6.61
C CYS A 107 33.58 -13.30 5.94
N THR A 108 32.79 -14.27 6.41
CA THR A 108 31.36 -14.40 6.14
C THR A 108 30.56 -13.79 7.28
N VAL A 109 29.54 -12.99 6.96
CA VAL A 109 28.72 -12.30 7.96
C VAL A 109 27.27 -12.77 7.87
N SER A 110 26.72 -13.18 9.01
CA SER A 110 25.30 -13.44 9.20
C SER A 110 24.71 -12.38 10.14
N VAL A 111 23.57 -11.80 9.77
CA VAL A 111 22.91 -10.73 10.54
C VAL A 111 21.52 -11.20 10.95
N GLU A 112 21.26 -11.13 12.25
CA GLU A 112 19.93 -11.32 12.80
C GLU A 112 19.23 -9.97 12.96
N THR A 113 17.94 -9.94 12.63
CA THR A 113 17.12 -8.73 12.68
C THR A 113 16.03 -8.86 13.74
N ARG A 114 15.65 -7.72 14.32
CA ARG A 114 14.54 -7.60 15.26
C ARG A 114 13.67 -6.41 14.87
N THR A 115 12.38 -6.47 15.19
CA THR A 115 11.49 -5.32 15.06
C THR A 115 11.91 -4.20 16.02
N GLY A 116 12.27 -3.04 15.46
CA GLY A 116 12.58 -1.83 16.20
C GLY A 116 11.33 -1.11 16.72
N GLU A 117 11.53 0.00 17.44
CA GLU A 117 10.44 0.79 18.04
C GLU A 117 9.48 1.37 16.99
N ASP A 118 10.01 1.71 15.81
CA ASP A 118 9.26 2.24 14.68
C ASP A 118 8.53 1.16 13.84
N GLY A 119 8.59 -0.11 14.27
CA GLY A 119 7.95 -1.24 13.58
C GLY A 119 8.75 -1.79 12.38
N TYR A 120 9.87 -1.16 12.02
CA TYR A 120 10.77 -1.64 10.96
C TYR A 120 11.82 -2.64 11.50
N PRO A 121 12.25 -3.61 10.70
CA PRO A 121 13.33 -4.51 11.08
C PRO A 121 14.65 -3.75 11.17
N VAL A 122 15.38 -3.94 12.27
CA VAL A 122 16.72 -3.38 12.50
C VAL A 122 17.70 -4.51 12.80
N PRO A 123 19.00 -4.35 12.47
CA PRO A 123 20.00 -5.35 12.80
C PRO A 123 20.17 -5.43 14.33
N TRP A 124 20.16 -6.64 14.87
CA TRP A 124 20.14 -6.89 16.32
C TRP A 124 21.37 -7.63 16.82
N ALA A 125 21.79 -8.66 16.10
CA ALA A 125 22.95 -9.47 16.42
C ALA A 125 23.66 -9.86 15.12
N VAL A 126 24.96 -10.10 15.22
CA VAL A 126 25.80 -10.45 14.08
C VAL A 126 26.71 -11.62 14.43
N THR A 127 26.89 -12.51 13.47
CA THR A 127 27.89 -13.58 13.55
C THR A 127 28.87 -13.39 12.42
N VAL A 128 30.14 -13.19 12.77
CA VAL A 128 31.24 -13.03 11.82
C VAL A 128 32.09 -14.29 11.89
N THR A 129 32.21 -14.97 10.75
CA THR A 129 32.97 -16.22 10.63
C THR A 129 34.20 -15.99 9.75
N GLY A 130 35.39 -16.25 10.28
CA GLY A 130 36.65 -16.11 9.55
C GLY A 130 37.90 -16.22 10.43
N PRO A 131 39.11 -16.10 9.87
CA PRO A 131 40.36 -16.13 10.61
C PRO A 131 40.67 -14.74 11.23
N LEU A 132 39.87 -14.31 12.22
CA LEU A 132 40.08 -13.03 12.90
C LEU A 132 41.08 -13.17 14.06
N THR A 133 42.09 -12.31 14.08
CA THR A 133 42.96 -12.11 15.25
C THR A 133 42.24 -11.32 16.35
N GLY A 134 42.78 -11.32 17.57
CA GLY A 134 42.18 -10.59 18.70
C GLY A 134 42.08 -9.08 18.48
N GLU A 135 43.10 -8.48 17.86
CA GLU A 135 43.12 -7.04 17.56
C GLU A 135 42.12 -6.66 16.47
N GLU A 136 42.01 -7.47 15.41
CA GLU A 136 41.02 -7.31 14.33
C GLU A 136 39.59 -7.44 14.85
N ARG A 137 39.35 -8.40 15.75
CA ARG A 137 38.07 -8.57 16.42
C ARG A 137 37.69 -7.31 17.20
N GLU A 138 38.58 -6.81 18.05
CA GLU A 138 38.31 -5.63 18.88
C GLU A 138 38.05 -4.37 18.02
N ALA A 139 38.82 -4.21 16.93
CA ALA A 139 38.63 -3.12 15.98
C ALA A 139 37.24 -3.18 15.31
N LEU A 140 36.83 -4.37 14.87
CA LEU A 140 35.51 -4.57 14.26
C LEU A 140 34.39 -4.40 15.29
N THR A 141 34.56 -4.91 16.52
CA THR A 141 33.57 -4.78 17.60
C THR A 141 33.24 -3.33 17.91
N ARG A 142 34.27 -2.50 18.06
CA ARG A 142 34.12 -1.06 18.31
C ARG A 142 33.39 -0.35 17.16
N ARG A 143 33.64 -0.79 15.92
CA ARG A 143 32.99 -0.25 14.72
C ARG A 143 31.50 -0.58 14.71
N LEU A 144 31.15 -1.84 14.99
CA LEU A 144 29.77 -2.32 15.01
C LEU A 144 28.94 -1.66 16.12
N GLU A 145 29.54 -1.42 17.28
CA GLU A 145 28.89 -0.70 18.37
C GLU A 145 28.66 0.77 18.01
N ALA A 146 29.63 1.44 17.40
CA ALA A 146 29.53 2.85 17.02
C ALA A 146 28.58 3.09 15.84
N ASP A 147 28.69 2.27 14.79
CA ASP A 147 28.01 2.52 13.51
C ASP A 147 26.63 1.85 13.45
N LEU A 148 26.44 0.70 14.12
CA LEU A 148 25.20 -0.08 14.07
C LEU A 148 24.50 -0.23 15.43
N ALA A 149 25.06 0.32 16.52
CA ALA A 149 24.54 0.17 17.88
C ALA A 149 24.36 -1.31 18.32
N ILE A 150 25.20 -2.20 17.79
CA ILE A 150 25.21 -3.62 18.15
C ILE A 150 26.29 -3.81 19.21
N PRO A 151 25.95 -4.12 20.47
CA PRO A 151 26.94 -4.24 21.53
C PRO A 151 27.69 -5.57 21.47
N GLU A 152 28.87 -5.67 22.10
CA GLU A 152 29.74 -6.84 22.04
C GLU A 152 29.03 -8.15 22.44
N GLU A 153 28.09 -8.11 23.38
CA GLU A 153 27.38 -9.32 23.83
C GLU A 153 26.48 -9.93 22.74
N ARG A 154 26.21 -9.20 21.66
CA ARG A 154 25.43 -9.64 20.49
C ARG A 154 26.28 -9.85 19.25
N GLN A 155 27.60 -9.83 19.40
CA GLN A 155 28.55 -10.07 18.34
C GLN A 155 29.24 -11.41 18.58
N SER A 156 28.98 -12.38 17.71
CA SER A 156 29.61 -13.69 17.78
C SER A 156 30.71 -13.80 16.73
N TYR A 157 31.87 -14.32 17.13
CA TYR A 157 33.03 -14.49 16.26
C TYR A 157 33.45 -15.95 16.23
N GLN A 158 33.33 -16.57 15.06
CA GLN A 158 33.68 -17.97 14.84
C GLN A 158 34.88 -18.07 13.90
N THR A 159 35.77 -19.01 14.17
CA THR A 159 36.82 -19.41 13.22
C THR A 159 36.30 -20.60 12.44
N GLU A 160 36.36 -20.58 11.12
CA GLU A 160 36.09 -21.77 10.30
C GLU A 160 37.13 -22.84 10.68
N GLU A 161 36.73 -23.82 11.50
CA GLU A 161 37.47 -25.07 11.66
C GLU A 161 37.17 -25.92 10.41
N GLU A 162 38.13 -25.98 9.48
CA GLU A 162 38.10 -26.92 8.35
C GLU A 162 37.83 -28.34 8.89
N THR A 163 36.73 -28.95 8.44
CA THR A 163 36.46 -30.38 8.63
C THR A 163 36.92 -31.17 7.41
#